data_AF-A0A554KZ94-F1
#
_entry.id   AF-A0A554KZ94-F1
#
_cell.length_a   1.000
_cell.length_b   1.000
_cell.length_c   1.000
_cell.angle_alpha   90.00
_cell.angle_beta   90.00
_cell.angle_gamma   90.00
#
_symmetry.space_group_name_H-M   'P 1'
#
loop_
_entity.id
_entity.type
_entity.pdbx_description
1 polymer ?
#
loop_
_entity_poly.entity_id
_entity_poly.type
_entity_poly.pdbx_seq_one_letter_code
_entity_poly.pdbx_strand_id
1 'polypeptide(L)'
;MCVSTDRENSLLAVVASDADIAALERSGTFKGKYFVMGTTISLASEKKNGLRERELLSSLSKRARLGLQELILAFPANPEGDFTALHLRDSLRSYAKEHGFKITTLGRGLSTGSELEYADPDTIKNALESRK
;
A
#
# COMPACT_ATOMS: atom_id res chain seq x y z
N MET A 1 6.30 -8.36 15.22
CA MET A 1 5.92 -9.40 14.23
C MET A 1 6.90 -9.40 13.05
N CYS A 2 8.05 -10.07 13.17
CA CYS A 2 8.97 -10.30 12.03
C CYS A 2 9.40 -11.77 11.89
N VAL A 3 8.83 -12.67 12.70
CA VAL A 3 9.26 -14.08 12.83
C VAL A 3 8.07 -15.05 12.68
N SER A 4 6.94 -14.63 12.10
CA SER A 4 5.91 -15.61 11.72
C SER A 4 6.32 -16.23 10.38
N THR A 5 6.70 -17.51 10.42
CA THR A 5 6.97 -18.34 9.23
C THR A 5 5.73 -18.57 8.37
N ASP A 6 4.53 -18.27 8.89
CA ASP A 6 3.25 -18.50 8.22
C ASP A 6 2.85 -17.41 7.21
N ARG A 7 3.63 -16.33 7.09
CA ARG A 7 3.32 -15.24 6.16
C ARG A 7 3.93 -15.47 4.79
N GLU A 8 3.12 -15.21 3.77
CA GLU A 8 3.51 -15.37 2.38
C GLU A 8 4.55 -14.31 1.99
N ASN A 9 5.68 -14.77 1.41
CA ASN A 9 6.72 -13.89 0.88
C ASN A 9 6.31 -13.23 -0.45
N SER A 10 5.27 -13.74 -1.10
CA SER A 10 4.76 -13.28 -2.39
C SER A 10 4.09 -11.90 -2.32
N LEU A 11 3.61 -11.49 -1.14
CA LEU A 11 2.86 -10.26 -0.95
C LEU A 11 3.58 -9.32 0.03
N LEU A 12 3.71 -8.05 -0.36
CA LEU A 12 4.20 -6.98 0.50
C LEU A 12 3.22 -5.80 0.50
N ALA A 13 2.62 -5.48 1.65
CA ALA A 13 1.87 -4.25 1.83
C ALA A 13 2.79 -3.15 2.39
N VAL A 14 2.87 -2.03 1.67
CA VAL A 14 3.55 -0.80 2.12
C VAL A 14 2.51 0.12 2.72
N VAL A 15 2.66 0.45 4.00
CA VAL A 15 1.70 1.24 4.78
C VAL A 15 2.36 2.48 5.37
N ALA A 16 1.57 3.48 5.75
CA ALA A 16 2.11 4.69 6.37
C ALA A 16 2.60 4.45 7.80
N SER A 17 1.82 3.72 8.61
CA SER A 17 2.00 3.59 10.06
C SER A 17 1.73 2.17 10.58
N ASP A 18 2.10 1.91 11.85
CA ASP A 18 1.80 0.65 12.52
C ASP A 18 0.29 0.45 12.76
N ALA A 19 -0.48 1.53 12.87
CA ALA A 19 -1.94 1.47 13.02
C ALA A 19 -2.60 0.84 11.78
N ASP A 20 -2.04 1.09 10.59
CA ASP A 20 -2.53 0.53 9.34
C ASP A 20 -2.29 -0.99 9.27
N ILE A 21 -1.19 -1.48 9.86
CA ILE A 21 -0.96 -2.93 10.04
C ILE A 21 -2.07 -3.54 10.88
N ALA A 22 -2.39 -2.93 12.03
CA ALA A 22 -3.45 -3.43 12.90
C ALA A 22 -4.82 -3.43 12.20
N ALA A 23 -5.09 -2.47 11.32
CA ALA A 23 -6.30 -2.46 10.51
C ALA A 23 -6.33 -3.62 9.50
N LEU A 24 -5.23 -3.87 8.78
CA LEU A 24 -5.11 -4.97 7.83
C LEU A 24 -5.21 -6.35 8.52
N GLU A 25 -4.58 -6.52 9.69
CA GLU A 25 -4.66 -7.78 10.46
C GLU A 25 -6.08 -8.07 10.95
N ARG A 26 -6.81 -7.03 11.40
CA ARG A 26 -8.21 -7.18 11.84
C ARG A 26 -9.14 -7.69 10.74
N SER A 27 -8.80 -7.46 9.46
CA SER A 27 -9.55 -8.00 8.33
C SER A 27 -9.42 -9.52 8.17
N GLY A 28 -8.41 -10.15 8.79
CA GLY A 28 -8.10 -11.58 8.64
C GLY A 28 -7.78 -12.04 7.23
N THR A 29 -7.70 -11.13 6.25
CA THR A 29 -7.65 -11.47 4.82
C THR A 29 -6.23 -11.38 4.26
N PHE A 30 -5.42 -10.42 4.75
CA PHE A 30 -4.07 -10.23 4.26
C PHE A 30 -3.06 -11.17 4.93
N LYS A 31 -2.41 -12.03 4.14
CA LYS A 31 -1.43 -13.02 4.62
C LYS A 31 0.03 -12.66 4.30
N GLY A 32 0.25 -11.52 3.67
CA GLY A 32 1.57 -11.06 3.25
C GLY A 32 2.38 -10.42 4.38
N LYS A 33 3.53 -9.86 3.99
CA LYS A 33 4.40 -9.07 4.85
C LYS A 33 4.07 -7.59 4.77
N TYR A 34 4.52 -6.83 5.77
CA TYR A 34 4.37 -5.38 5.81
C TYR A 34 5.71 -4.65 5.70
N PHE A 35 5.64 -3.43 5.22
CA PHE A 35 6.69 -2.43 5.34
C PHE A 35 6.07 -1.10 5.79
N VAL A 36 6.56 -0.55 6.89
CA VAL A 36 6.07 0.73 7.44
C VAL A 36 6.93 1.87 6.91
N MET A 37 6.29 2.77 6.18
CA MET A 37 6.91 3.94 5.55
C MET A 37 7.31 5.01 6.57
N GLY A 38 6.55 5.10 7.67
CA GLY A 38 6.74 6.06 8.77
C GLY A 38 5.84 7.29 8.65
N THR A 39 5.61 7.78 7.43
CA THR A 39 4.74 8.92 7.13
C THR A 39 4.27 8.87 5.68
N THR A 40 3.35 9.77 5.32
CA THR A 40 3.07 10.17 3.93
C THR A 40 3.85 11.45 3.57
N ILE A 41 3.95 11.74 2.28
CA ILE A 41 4.54 12.97 1.77
C ILE A 41 3.55 14.11 1.95
N SER A 42 3.95 15.16 2.68
CA SER A 42 3.10 16.33 2.89
C SER A 42 3.06 17.19 1.63
N LEU A 43 1.85 17.49 1.14
CA LEU A 43 1.63 18.40 0.02
C LEU A 43 1.95 19.86 0.38
N ALA A 44 1.73 20.26 1.63
CA ALA A 44 1.92 21.65 2.06
C ALA A 44 3.38 22.09 2.15
N SER A 45 4.31 21.15 2.32
CA SER A 45 5.74 21.46 2.48
C SER A 45 6.65 20.70 1.51
N GLU A 46 6.09 19.79 0.69
CA GLU A 46 6.83 18.83 -0.14
C GLU A 46 7.93 18.04 0.63
N LYS A 47 7.83 18.01 1.97
CA LYS A 47 8.81 17.39 2.83
C LYS A 47 8.57 15.90 2.90
N LYS A 48 9.61 15.13 2.59
CA LYS A 48 9.67 13.66 2.76
C LYS A 48 10.32 13.26 4.09
N ASN A 49 10.27 14.12 5.10
CA ASN A 49 10.97 13.88 6.37
C ASN A 49 10.41 12.63 7.05
N GLY A 50 11.27 11.65 7.34
CA GLY A 50 10.87 10.39 7.97
C GLY A 50 10.38 9.32 7.00
N LEU A 51 10.37 9.58 5.68
CA LEU A 51 10.00 8.59 4.68
C LEU A 51 11.15 7.59 4.49
N ARG A 52 10.91 6.32 4.83
CA ARG A 52 11.90 5.23 4.77
C ARG A 52 12.11 4.65 3.35
N GLU A 53 12.08 5.49 2.31
CA GLU A 53 12.05 5.05 0.90
C GLU A 53 13.32 4.29 0.50
N ARG A 54 14.47 4.78 0.96
CA ARG A 54 15.77 4.12 0.76
C ARG A 54 15.81 2.73 1.38
N GLU A 55 15.21 2.57 2.55
CA GLU A 55 15.16 1.28 3.25
C GLU A 55 14.22 0.31 2.54
N LEU A 56 13.08 0.79 2.04
CA LEU A 56 12.19 0.01 1.19
C LEU A 56 12.98 -0.54 0.00
N LEU A 57 13.57 0.35 -0.81
CA LEU A 57 14.38 0.02 -1.99
C LEU A 57 15.47 -1.01 -1.67
N SER A 58 16.25 -0.78 -0.61
CA SER A 58 17.32 -1.70 -0.21
C SER A 58 16.80 -3.11 0.12
N SER A 59 15.58 -3.21 0.67
CA SER A 59 14.98 -4.48 1.06
C SER A 59 14.34 -5.23 -0.11
N LEU A 60 13.95 -4.54 -1.20
CA LEU A 60 13.21 -5.16 -2.30
C LEU A 60 14.03 -6.22 -3.02
N SER A 61 15.34 -6.04 -3.16
CA SER A 61 16.22 -7.02 -3.84
C SER A 61 16.18 -8.39 -3.18
N LYS A 62 16.29 -8.38 -1.84
CA LYS A 62 16.21 -9.57 -1.01
C LYS A 62 14.80 -10.18 -1.07
N ARG A 63 13.75 -9.36 -1.05
CA ARG A 63 12.36 -9.82 -1.10
C ARG A 63 12.00 -10.44 -2.45
N ALA A 64 12.48 -9.85 -3.55
CA ALA A 64 12.33 -10.41 -4.90
C ALA A 64 12.97 -11.80 -5.00
N ARG A 65 14.18 -11.98 -4.48
CA ARG A 65 14.84 -13.31 -4.41
C ARG A 65 14.09 -14.33 -3.56
N LEU A 66 13.32 -13.87 -2.56
CA LEU A 66 12.47 -14.70 -1.71
C LEU A 66 11.06 -14.95 -2.31
N GLY A 67 10.81 -14.50 -3.55
CA GLY A 67 9.59 -14.79 -4.29
C GLY A 67 8.50 -13.72 -4.19
N LEU A 68 8.85 -12.44 -3.94
CA LEU A 68 7.88 -11.34 -4.02
C LEU A 68 7.22 -11.27 -5.41
N GLN A 69 5.90 -11.29 -5.45
CA GLN A 69 5.09 -11.21 -6.68
C GLN A 69 4.28 -9.91 -6.77
N GLU A 70 3.89 -9.35 -5.62
CA GLU A 70 3.06 -8.14 -5.56
C GLU A 70 3.47 -7.24 -4.39
N LEU A 71 3.61 -5.95 -4.71
CA LEU A 71 3.78 -4.86 -3.76
C LEU A 71 2.51 -3.99 -3.79
N ILE A 72 1.78 -4.00 -2.68
CA ILE A 72 0.53 -3.26 -2.50
C ILE A 72 0.83 -1.94 -1.80
N LEU A 73 0.50 -0.82 -2.44
CA LEU A 73 0.53 0.50 -1.83
C LEU A 73 -0.76 0.69 -1.04
N ALA A 74 -0.68 0.57 0.28
CA ALA A 74 -1.80 0.62 1.22
C ALA A 74 -1.72 1.91 2.06
N PHE A 75 -1.78 3.06 1.38
CA PHE A 75 -1.83 4.37 2.01
C PHE A 75 -3.27 4.82 2.27
N PRO A 76 -3.49 5.77 3.21
CA PRO A 76 -4.80 6.35 3.45
C PRO A 76 -5.41 6.95 2.18
N ALA A 77 -6.73 6.85 2.04
CA ALA A 77 -7.49 7.45 0.93
C ALA A 77 -7.67 8.97 1.13
N ASN A 78 -6.56 9.70 1.18
CA ASN A 78 -6.50 11.15 1.27
C ASN A 78 -5.47 11.70 0.28
N PRO A 79 -5.45 13.03 0.02
CA PRO A 79 -4.54 13.61 -0.96
C PRO A 79 -3.06 13.31 -0.72
N GLU A 80 -2.57 13.35 0.54
CA GLU A 80 -1.17 13.01 0.82
C GLU A 80 -0.85 11.53 0.56
N GLY A 81 -1.77 10.63 0.93
CA GLY A 81 -1.63 9.19 0.69
C GLY A 81 -1.62 8.87 -0.80
N ASP A 82 -2.50 9.50 -1.57
CA ASP A 82 -2.59 9.36 -3.03
C ASP A 82 -1.32 9.86 -3.71
N PHE A 83 -0.82 11.04 -3.30
CA PHE A 83 0.43 11.58 -3.80
C PHE A 83 1.62 10.67 -3.46
N THR A 84 1.67 10.14 -2.23
CA THR A 84 2.72 9.21 -1.80
C THR A 84 2.68 7.91 -2.60
N ALA A 85 1.49 7.35 -2.83
CA ALA A 85 1.30 6.14 -3.62
C ALA A 85 1.74 6.35 -5.08
N LEU A 86 1.35 7.47 -5.69
CA LEU A 86 1.76 7.81 -7.05
C LEU A 86 3.29 7.96 -7.15
N HIS A 87 3.87 8.72 -6.21
CA HIS A 87 5.31 8.94 -6.16
C HIS A 87 6.08 7.62 -6.06
N LEU A 88 5.71 6.74 -5.12
CA LEU A 88 6.37 5.44 -4.96
C LEU A 88 6.15 4.52 -6.17
N ARG A 89 4.97 4.56 -6.79
CA ARG A 89 4.71 3.76 -7.99
C ARG A 89 5.67 4.13 -9.12
N ASP A 90 5.89 5.42 -9.33
CA ASP A 90 6.81 5.92 -10.36
C ASP A 90 8.27 5.61 -10.00
N SER A 91 8.68 5.85 -8.76
CA SER A 91 10.03 5.53 -8.26
C SER A 91 10.37 4.04 -8.39
N LEU A 92 9.39 3.16 -8.14
CA LEU A 92 9.59 1.70 -8.11
C LEU A 92 9.32 1.02 -9.46
N ARG A 93 8.81 1.73 -10.47
CA ARG A 93 8.35 1.13 -11.73
C ARG A 93 9.45 0.33 -12.46
N SER A 94 10.62 0.93 -12.63
CA SER A 94 11.77 0.28 -13.29
C SER A 94 12.25 -0.93 -12.49
N TYR A 95 12.28 -0.78 -11.17
CA TYR A 95 12.70 -1.82 -10.23
C TYR A 95 11.76 -3.03 -10.26
N ALA A 96 10.45 -2.79 -10.25
CA ALA A 96 9.42 -3.81 -10.35
C ALA A 96 9.51 -4.59 -11.67
N LYS A 97 9.81 -3.90 -12.77
CA LYS A 97 10.02 -4.53 -14.08
C LYS A 97 11.27 -5.40 -14.11
N GLU A 98 12.38 -4.94 -13.54
CA GLU A 98 13.64 -5.69 -13.46
C GLU A 98 13.50 -6.97 -12.62
N HIS A 99 12.77 -6.88 -11.50
CA HIS A 99 12.62 -7.98 -10.55
C HIS A 99 11.34 -8.81 -10.72
N GLY A 100 10.47 -8.48 -11.68
CA GLY A 100 9.33 -9.29 -12.08
C GLY A 100 8.15 -9.32 -11.10
N PHE A 101 7.94 -8.26 -10.31
CA PHE A 101 6.78 -8.15 -9.42
C PHE A 101 5.84 -7.02 -9.86
N LYS A 102 4.58 -7.07 -9.42
CA LYS A 102 3.55 -6.07 -9.72
C LYS A 102 3.47 -5.03 -8.60
N ILE A 103 3.18 -3.79 -8.98
CA ILE A 103 2.81 -2.74 -8.01
C ILE A 103 1.31 -2.50 -8.15
N THR A 104 0.58 -2.66 -7.06
CA THR A 104 -0.86 -2.42 -6.99
C THR A 104 -1.17 -1.41 -5.88
N THR A 105 -2.44 -1.03 -5.76
CA THR A 105 -2.89 -0.07 -4.74
C THR A 105 -4.17 -0.60 -4.15
N LEU A 106 -4.35 -0.37 -2.86
CA LEU A 106 -5.53 -0.82 -2.15
C LEU A 106 -6.80 -0.25 -2.82
N GLY A 107 -7.77 -1.11 -3.07
CA GLY A 107 -9.01 -0.73 -3.74
C GLY A 107 -9.81 0.28 -2.90
N ARG A 108 -10.49 1.20 -3.58
CA ARG A 108 -11.42 2.15 -2.95
C ARG A 108 -12.84 1.73 -3.26
N GLY A 109 -13.74 1.87 -2.30
CA GLY A 109 -15.14 1.51 -2.51
C GLY A 109 -16.00 1.75 -1.27
N LEU A 110 -17.28 1.45 -1.43
CA LEU A 110 -18.27 1.61 -0.37
C LEU A 110 -18.03 0.60 0.75
N SER A 111 -18.08 1.08 1.99
CA SER A 111 -18.04 0.22 3.16
C SER A 111 -19.38 -0.50 3.33
N THR A 112 -19.34 -1.75 3.81
CA THR A 112 -20.56 -2.48 4.14
C THR A 112 -21.32 -1.77 5.27
N GLY A 113 -22.62 -1.54 5.07
CA GLY A 113 -23.46 -0.83 6.03
C GLY A 113 -23.45 0.70 5.89
N SER A 114 -22.72 1.25 4.91
CA SER A 114 -22.86 2.66 4.52
C SER A 114 -24.08 2.85 3.62
N GLU A 115 -24.83 3.92 3.84
CA GLU A 115 -25.88 4.34 2.91
C GLU A 115 -25.29 5.17 1.78
N LEU A 116 -25.83 5.00 0.58
CA LEU A 116 -25.31 5.65 -0.63
C LEU A 116 -25.36 7.19 -0.54
N GLU A 117 -26.33 7.73 0.20
CA GLU A 117 -26.52 9.17 0.37
C GLU A 117 -25.38 9.86 1.15
N TYR A 118 -24.62 9.10 1.92
CA TYR A 118 -23.48 9.61 2.71
C TYR A 118 -22.12 9.30 2.09
N ALA A 119 -22.09 8.62 0.94
CA ALA A 119 -20.85 8.32 0.25
C ALA A 119 -20.38 9.53 -0.58
N ASP A 120 -19.09 9.81 -0.54
CA ASP A 120 -18.51 10.83 -1.40
C ASP A 120 -18.52 10.38 -2.88
N PRO A 121 -18.54 11.34 -3.84
CA PRO A 121 -18.62 11.02 -5.26
C PRO A 121 -17.48 10.14 -5.77
N ASP A 122 -16.26 10.28 -5.24
CA ASP A 122 -15.11 9.48 -5.66
C ASP A 122 -15.26 8.03 -5.20
N THR A 123 -15.75 7.79 -3.98
CA THR A 123 -16.07 6.44 -3.49
C THR A 123 -17.14 5.77 -4.34
N ILE A 124 -18.21 6.49 -4.72
CA ILE A 124 -19.27 5.96 -5.60
C ILE A 124 -18.69 5.62 -6.97
N LYS A 125 -17.90 6.52 -7.56
CA LYS A 125 -17.25 6.30 -8.85
C LYS A 125 -16.36 5.06 -8.84
N ASN A 126 -15.47 4.94 -7.86
CA ASN A 126 -14.57 3.79 -7.73
C ASN A 126 -15.33 2.47 -7.55
N ALA A 127 -16.42 2.49 -6.77
CA ALA A 127 -17.28 1.32 -6.58
C ALA A 127 -17.97 0.89 -7.90
N LEU A 128 -18.44 1.85 -8.70
CA LEU A 128 -19.05 1.58 -10.01
C LEU A 128 -18.04 1.07 -11.04
N GLU A 129 -16.82 1.61 -11.05
CA GLU A 129 -15.73 1.17 -11.92
C GLU A 129 -15.26 -0.26 -11.57
N SER A 130 -15.34 -0.63 -10.29
CA SER A 130 -14.92 -1.94 -9.77
C SER A 130 -16.04 -2.99 -9.73
N ARG A 131 -17.20 -2.71 -10.33
CA ARG A 131 -18.33 -3.67 -10.38
C ARG A 131 -17.94 -4.90 -11.19
N LYS A 132 -18.32 -6.08 -10.71
CA LYS A 132 -18.12 -7.36 -11.42
C LYS A 132 -19.38 -7.75 -12.17
#